data_AF-A0A2R7KLF6-F1
#
_entry.id   AF-A0A2R7KLF6-F1
#
_cell.length_a   1.000
_cell.length_b   1.000
_cell.length_c   1.000
_cell.angle_alpha   90.00
_cell.angle_beta   90.00
_cell.angle_gamma   90.00
#
_symmetry.space_group_name_H-M   'P 1'
#
loop_
_entity.id
_entity.type
_entity.pdbx_description
1 polymer ?
#
loop_
_entity_poly.entity_id
_entity_poly.type
_entity_poly.pdbx_seq_one_letter_code
_entity_poly.pdbx_strand_id
1 'polypeptide(L)' 'MKKEQKHETDYIKKYQDEGFTSNFLFEDGVLLDSETKYAYQPNEIFIVAHHRYEGMSDPD' A
#
# COMPACT_ATOMS: atom_id res chain seq x y z
N MET A 1 18.08 -19.59 -11.70
CA MET A 1 17.93 -18.16 -11.41
C MET A 1 16.48 -17.91 -10.98
N LYS A 2 16.20 -17.75 -9.68
CA LYS A 2 14.86 -17.35 -9.21
C LYS A 2 14.73 -15.85 -9.46
N LYS A 3 14.00 -15.48 -10.51
CA LYS A 3 13.64 -14.10 -10.79
C LYS A 3 12.53 -13.74 -9.80
N GLU A 4 12.91 -13.28 -8.60
CA GLU A 4 11.96 -12.72 -7.63
C GLU A 4 11.47 -11.38 -8.19
N GLN A 5 10.46 -11.46 -9.05
CA GLN A 5 9.66 -10.30 -9.39
C GLN A 5 9.04 -9.84 -8.08
N LYS A 6 9.49 -8.70 -7.57
CA LYS A 6 8.95 -8.05 -6.37
C LYS A 6 7.55 -7.57 -6.71
N HIS A 7 6.58 -8.47 -6.66
CA HIS A 7 5.20 -8.16 -6.95
C HIS A 7 4.60 -7.38 -5.79
N GLU A 8 3.75 -6.42 -6.11
CA GLU A 8 3.00 -5.66 -5.11
C GLU A 8 2.28 -6.58 -4.12
N THR A 9 1.75 -7.69 -4.62
CA THR A 9 1.10 -8.74 -3.84
C THR A 9 1.98 -9.32 -2.73
N ASP A 10 3.30 -9.43 -2.90
CA ASP A 10 4.18 -10.00 -1.89
C ASP A 10 4.36 -9.06 -0.69
N TYR A 11 4.43 -7.75 -0.95
CA TYR A 11 4.46 -6.76 0.13
C TYR A 11 3.12 -6.65 0.83
N ILE A 12 2.01 -6.70 0.09
CA ILE A 12 0.67 -6.73 0.69
C ILE A 12 0.57 -7.93 1.65
N LYS A 13 0.98 -9.13 1.22
CA LYS A 13 0.98 -10.32 2.09
C LYS A 13 1.88 -10.16 3.30
N LYS A 14 3.10 -9.66 3.10
CA LYS A 14 4.03 -9.39 4.21
C LYS A 14 3.39 -8.49 5.27
N TYR A 15 2.75 -7.39 4.87
CA TYR A 15 2.10 -6.49 5.82
C TYR A 15 0.87 -7.11 6.48
N GLN A 16 0.09 -7.91 5.75
CA GLN A 16 -1.00 -8.68 6.35
C GLN A 16 -0.48 -9.65 7.43
N ASP A 17 0.62 -10.34 7.16
CA ASP A 17 1.27 -11.23 8.14
C ASP A 17 1.87 -10.48 9.34
N GLU A 18 2.31 -9.23 9.16
CA GLU A 18 2.76 -8.32 10.22
C GLU A 18 1.60 -7.75 11.07
N GLY A 19 0.34 -7.95 10.65
CA GLY A 19 -0.85 -7.55 11.40
C GLY A 19 -1.59 -6.34 10.82
N PHE A 20 -1.25 -5.88 9.62
CA PHE A 20 -2.01 -4.83 8.93
C PHE A 20 -3.24 -5.43 8.26
N THR A 21 -4.43 -5.15 8.80
CA THR A 21 -5.69 -5.79 8.38
C THR A 21 -6.63 -4.90 7.59
N SER A 22 -6.43 -3.58 7.63
CA SER A 22 -7.34 -2.61 7.03
C SER A 22 -6.86 -2.15 5.66
N ASN A 23 -7.81 -1.92 4.76
CA ASN A 23 -7.57 -1.31 3.47
C ASN A 23 -8.09 0.13 3.48
N PHE A 24 -7.39 1.01 2.78
CA PHE A 24 -7.72 2.43 2.72
C PHE A 24 -7.82 2.89 1.27
N LEU A 25 -8.80 3.74 1.00
CA LEU A 25 -8.92 4.48 -0.25
C LEU A 25 -8.32 5.87 -0.02
N PHE A 26 -7.46 6.32 -0.94
CA PHE A 26 -7.01 7.70 -0.93
C PHE A 26 -7.91 8.53 -1.83
N GLU A 27 -8.66 9.46 -1.25
CA GLU A 27 -9.51 10.42 -1.97
C GLU A 27 -9.55 11.75 -1.24
N ASP A 28 -9.69 12.86 -1.97
CA ASP A 28 -9.81 14.22 -1.42
C ASP A 28 -8.76 14.61 -0.34
N GLY A 29 -7.55 14.04 -0.42
CA GLY A 29 -6.45 14.32 0.50
C GLY A 29 -6.50 13.56 1.83
N VAL A 30 -7.43 12.62 1.99
CA VAL A 30 -7.59 11.78 3.19
C VAL A 30 -7.44 10.30 2.86
N LEU A 31 -7.13 9.49 3.87
CA LEU A 31 -7.25 8.02 3.77
C LEU A 31 -8.58 7.58 4.38
N LEU A 32 -9.49 7.07 3.54
CA LEU A 32 -10.77 6.53 3.95
C LEU A 32 -10.64 5.03 4.24
N ASP A 33 -10.93 4.63 5.47
CA ASP A 33 -11.04 3.21 5.83
C ASP A 33 -12.20 2.55 5.08
N SER A 34 -11.93 1.45 4.38
CA SER A 34 -12.94 0.79 3.55
C SER A 34 -14.12 0.20 4.34
N GLU A 35 -13.90 -0.17 5.61
CA GLU A 35 -14.90 -0.80 6.48
C GLU A 35 -15.60 0.23 7.37
N THR A 36 -14.84 1.04 8.11
CA THR A 36 -15.40 1.96 9.10
C THR A 36 -15.85 3.29 8.49
N LYS A 37 -15.41 3.60 7.27
CA LYS A 37 -15.60 4.89 6.59
C LYS A 37 -15.03 6.08 7.37
N TYR A 38 -14.09 5.82 8.28
CA TYR A 38 -13.34 6.88 8.94
C TYR A 38 -12.32 7.49 7.98
N ALA A 39 -12.27 8.81 7.93
CA ALA A 39 -11.36 9.57 7.06
C ALA A 39 -10.18 10.10 7.90
N TYR A 40 -9.02 9.45 7.76
CA TYR A 40 -7.80 9.84 8.44
C TYR A 40 -7.14 11.04 7.75
N GLN A 41 -6.81 12.05 8.54
CA GLN A 41 -6.08 13.24 8.09
C GLN A 41 -4.56 12.99 8.05
N PRO A 42 -3.79 13.75 7.24
CA PRO A 42 -2.35 13.55 7.13
C PRO A 42 -1.56 13.64 8.46
N ASN A 43 -2.07 14.40 9.43
CA ASN A 43 -1.48 14.54 10.76
C ASN A 43 -1.81 13.37 11.72
N GLU A 44 -2.69 12.46 11.32
CA GLU A 44 -3.07 11.25 12.07
C GLU A 44 -2.37 9.99 11.54
N ILE A 45 -1.64 10.11 10.43
CA ILE A 45 -1.02 9.00 9.72
C ILE A 45 0.50 9.05 9.89
N PHE A 46 1.13 7.89 10.08
CA PHE A 46 2.57 7.74 10.01
C PHE A 46 2.96 6.75 8.91
N ILE A 47 3.91 7.15 8.05
CA ILE A 47 4.41 6.29 6.99
C ILE A 47 5.47 5.34 7.55
N VAL A 48 5.12 4.06 7.66
CA VAL A 48 6.05 3.02 8.15
C VAL A 48 6.96 2.45 7.06
N ALA A 49 6.54 2.53 5.80
CA ALA A 49 7.32 2.09 4.64
C ALA A 49 6.82 2.77 3.36
N HIS A 50 7.72 2.94 2.40
CA HIS A 50 7.41 3.46 1.08
C HIS A 50 7.97 2.49 0.02
N HIS A 51 7.09 2.00 -0.85
CA HIS A 51 7.45 1.10 -1.95
C HIS A 51 7.12 1.78 -3.27
N ARG A 52 8.11 1.91 -4.16
CA ARG A 52 7.91 2.34 -5.54
C ARG A 52 7.96 1.12 -6.44
N TYR A 53 6.87 0.84 -7.14
CA TYR A 53 6.85 -0.13 -8.23
C TYR A 53 7.12 0.61 -9.52
N GLU A 54 8.31 0.41 -10.09
CA GLU A 54 8.50 0.74 -11.49
C GLU A 54 7.90 -0.41 -12.29
N GLY A 55 6.81 -0.15 -13.00
CA GLY A 55 6.23 -1.12 -13.93
C GLY A 55 7.28 -1.56 -14.94
N MET A 56 7.16 -2.81 -15.42
CA MET A 56 7.85 -3.28 -16.62
C MET A 56 7.35 -2.49 -17.84
N SER A 57 7.76 -1.24 -17.94
CA SER A 57 7.59 -0.43 -19.13
C SER A 57 8.97 0.16 -19.39
N ASP A 58 9.80 -0.62 -20.08
CA ASP A 58 10.64 -0.01 -21.12
C ASP A 58 9.63 0.46 -22.18
N PRO A 59 9.41 1.76 -22.34
CA PRO A 59 8.63 2.26 -23.46
C PRO A 59 9.55 2.21 -24.70
N ASP A 60 9.35 1.23 -25.57
CA ASP A 60 9.66 1.37 -27.00
C ASP A 60 8.52 2.12 -27.72
#